data_AF-A0A7J4V0D5-F1
#
_entry.id   AF-A0A7J4V0D5-F1
#
_cell.length_a   1.000
_cell.length_b   1.000
_cell.length_c   1.000
_cell.angle_alpha   90.00
_cell.angle_beta   90.00
_cell.angle_gamma   90.00
#
_symmetry.space_group_name_H-M   'P 1'
#
loop_
_entity.id
_entity.type
_entity.pdbx_description
1 polymer ?
#
loop_
_entity_poly.entity_id
_entity_poly.type
_entity_poly.pdbx_seq_one_letter_code
_entity_poly.pdbx_strand_id
1 'polypeptide(L)'
;MSFELNVVSNTPLTPLTDIDEVAILFLNQVGYFPKGYGPKTDVTDIRDSVPYKLMVGHFMARMEKAWVVEDLATSLGTTKATVYRHINKLKGFDLLEEMNVEQPDGTKKKGYRIRYGNLSKAWNFTEAHVQVAMESYRKTVDHLQELASKKGEKHAKKR
;
A
#
# COMPACT_ATOMS: atom_id res chain seq x y z
N MET A 1 5.65 0.40 11.06
CA MET A 1 5.83 1.21 9.84
C MET A 1 4.72 2.23 9.78
N SER A 2 5.00 3.43 9.29
CA SER A 2 3.99 4.47 9.10
C SER A 2 3.09 4.13 7.92
N PHE A 3 1.81 4.44 8.04
CA PHE A 3 0.87 4.47 6.92
C PHE A 3 1.29 5.60 5.97
N GLU A 4 1.47 5.29 4.68
CA GLU A 4 1.83 6.27 3.65
C GLU A 4 1.16 5.86 2.34
N LEU A 5 0.18 6.65 1.89
CA LEU A 5 -0.61 6.45 0.69
C LEU A 5 -0.54 7.72 -0.16
N ASN A 6 -0.37 7.58 -1.48
CA ASN A 6 -0.55 8.69 -2.39
C ASN A 6 -2.05 8.90 -2.64
N VAL A 7 -2.54 10.11 -2.36
CA VAL A 7 -3.88 10.54 -2.74
C VAL A 7 -3.76 11.48 -3.92
N VAL A 8 -4.21 11.03 -5.09
CA VAL A 8 -4.19 11.78 -6.35
C VAL A 8 -5.60 11.91 -6.90
N SER A 9 -5.91 13.01 -7.58
CA SER A 9 -7.16 13.11 -8.32
C SER A 9 -7.04 12.25 -9.59
N ASN A 10 -8.01 11.36 -9.81
CA ASN A 10 -8.06 10.49 -10.97
C ASN A 10 -9.51 10.21 -11.39
N THR A 11 -9.70 9.89 -12.67
CA THR A 11 -10.94 9.26 -13.14
C THR A 11 -10.92 7.79 -12.73
N PRO A 12 -12.04 7.22 -12.22
CA PRO A 12 -12.13 5.80 -11.93
C PRO A 12 -11.78 4.95 -13.15
N LEU A 13 -11.00 3.88 -12.94
CA LEU A 13 -10.50 2.99 -14.00
C LEU A 13 -11.56 1.99 -14.51
N THR A 14 -12.84 2.18 -14.17
CA THR A 14 -13.94 1.26 -14.48
C THR A 14 -14.21 1.00 -15.97
N PRO A 15 -13.84 1.88 -16.93
CA PRO A 15 -13.96 1.56 -18.34
C PRO A 15 -12.92 0.54 -18.85
N LEU A 16 -11.82 0.32 -18.13
CA LEU A 16 -10.77 -0.61 -18.52
C LEU A 16 -11.19 -2.05 -18.21
N THR A 17 -10.81 -2.98 -19.08
CA THR A 17 -11.20 -4.41 -18.99
C THR A 17 -10.02 -5.35 -18.78
N ASP A 18 -8.78 -4.88 -19.02
CA ASP A 18 -7.56 -5.63 -18.73
C ASP A 18 -7.17 -5.46 -17.25
N ILE A 19 -7.11 -6.58 -16.52
CA ILE A 19 -6.70 -6.62 -15.12
C ILE A 19 -5.28 -6.09 -14.91
N ASP A 20 -4.37 -6.37 -15.84
CA ASP A 20 -2.98 -5.96 -15.72
C ASP A 20 -2.88 -4.44 -15.87
N GLU A 21 -3.61 -3.87 -16.83
CA GLU A 21 -3.68 -2.41 -17.03
C GLU A 21 -4.25 -1.70 -15.80
N VAL A 22 -5.39 -2.17 -15.28
CA VAL A 22 -6.02 -1.62 -14.08
C VAL A 22 -5.09 -1.72 -12.88
N ALA A 23 -4.45 -2.89 -12.67
CA ALA A 23 -3.56 -3.11 -11.54
C ALA A 23 -2.32 -2.21 -11.61
N ILE A 24 -1.68 -2.08 -12.77
CA ILE A 24 -0.51 -1.22 -12.97
C ILE A 24 -0.86 0.23 -12.65
N LEU A 25 -1.95 0.74 -13.23
CA LEU A 25 -2.37 2.13 -13.03
C LEU A 25 -2.73 2.40 -11.56
N PHE A 26 -3.54 1.52 -10.96
CA PHE A 26 -3.96 1.66 -9.56
C PHE A 26 -2.76 1.59 -8.60
N LEU A 27 -1.89 0.58 -8.73
CA LEU A 27 -0.72 0.41 -7.86
C LEU A 27 0.28 1.57 -7.99
N ASN A 28 0.36 2.19 -9.16
CA ASN A 28 1.13 3.42 -9.34
C ASN A 28 0.47 4.63 -8.64
N GLN A 29 -0.84 4.82 -8.83
CA GLN A 29 -1.61 5.92 -8.23
C GLN A 29 -1.50 5.94 -6.71
N VAL A 30 -1.61 4.77 -6.06
CA VAL A 30 -1.56 4.65 -4.59
C VAL A 30 -0.12 4.68 -4.04
N GLY A 31 0.89 4.71 -4.90
CA GLY A 31 2.30 4.78 -4.52
C GLY A 31 2.88 3.46 -4.02
N TYR A 32 2.40 2.33 -4.53
CA TYR A 32 2.95 1.00 -4.21
C TYR A 32 4.30 0.77 -4.91
N PHE A 33 4.38 1.08 -6.20
CA PHE A 33 5.61 0.92 -6.95
C PHE A 33 6.68 1.88 -6.41
N PRO A 34 7.92 1.41 -6.14
CA PRO A 34 8.99 2.30 -5.72
C PRO A 34 9.27 3.37 -6.79
N LYS A 35 9.53 4.60 -6.35
CA LYS A 35 9.96 5.69 -7.24
C LYS A 35 11.21 5.24 -8.01
N GLY A 36 11.13 5.21 -9.33
CA GLY A 36 12.23 4.73 -10.20
C GLY A 36 12.05 3.32 -10.77
N TYR A 37 10.94 2.62 -10.49
CA TYR A 37 10.45 1.56 -11.39
C TYR A 37 9.94 2.20 -12.69
N GLY A 38 10.92 2.54 -13.50
CA GLY A 38 10.94 2.98 -14.88
C GLY A 38 12.30 2.51 -15.45
N PRO A 39 12.77 2.97 -16.61
CA PRO A 39 13.88 2.38 -17.40
C PRO A 39 15.30 2.35 -16.76
N LYS A 40 15.42 2.41 -15.43
CA LYS A 40 16.66 2.31 -14.64
C LYS A 40 16.74 1.03 -13.78
N THR A 41 15.74 0.16 -13.84
CA THR A 41 15.83 -1.24 -13.41
C THR A 41 16.01 -2.11 -14.65
N ASP A 42 16.77 -3.20 -14.61
CA ASP A 42 16.98 -4.14 -15.75
C ASP A 42 15.70 -4.83 -16.25
N VAL A 43 14.52 -4.35 -15.84
CA VAL A 43 13.21 -4.88 -16.18
C VAL A 43 12.61 -3.99 -17.27
N THR A 44 12.41 -4.56 -18.46
CA THR A 44 11.84 -3.89 -19.64
C THR A 44 10.33 -3.68 -19.53
N ASP A 45 9.64 -4.54 -18.77
CA ASP A 45 8.20 -4.49 -18.51
C ASP A 45 7.92 -4.50 -17.01
N ILE A 46 7.08 -3.58 -16.50
CA ILE A 46 6.70 -3.53 -15.09
C ILE A 46 6.06 -4.85 -14.62
N ARG A 47 5.43 -5.61 -15.51
CA ARG A 47 4.84 -6.94 -15.23
C ARG A 47 5.90 -7.96 -14.81
N ASP A 48 7.15 -7.75 -15.21
CA ASP A 48 8.26 -8.60 -14.81
C ASP A 48 8.87 -8.25 -13.46
N SER A 49 8.48 -7.11 -12.88
CA SER A 49 9.00 -6.64 -11.61
C SER A 49 8.54 -7.49 -10.42
N VAL A 50 9.41 -7.59 -9.40
CA VAL A 50 9.09 -8.20 -8.11
C VAL A 50 7.80 -7.63 -7.48
N PRO A 51 7.60 -6.30 -7.34
CA PRO A 51 6.36 -5.77 -6.76
C PRO A 51 5.11 -6.18 -7.54
N TYR A 52 5.16 -6.19 -8.87
CA TYR A 52 4.01 -6.59 -9.68
C TYR A 52 3.68 -8.07 -9.49
N LYS A 53 4.67 -8.95 -9.68
CA LYS A 53 4.50 -10.40 -9.54
C LYS A 53 4.06 -10.78 -8.13
N LEU A 54 4.54 -10.08 -7.10
CA LEU A 54 4.12 -10.30 -5.72
C LEU A 54 2.65 -9.91 -5.51
N MET A 55 2.27 -8.68 -5.87
CA MET A 55 0.91 -8.20 -5.62
C MET A 55 -0.12 -8.91 -6.51
N VAL A 56 0.08 -8.89 -7.82
CA VAL A 56 -0.88 -9.42 -8.79
C VAL A 56 -0.78 -10.94 -8.90
N GLY A 57 0.43 -11.45 -9.16
CA GLY A 57 0.68 -12.87 -9.41
C GLY A 57 0.54 -13.80 -8.20
N HIS A 58 0.68 -13.27 -6.97
CA HIS A 58 0.57 -14.09 -5.75
C HIS A 58 -0.63 -13.68 -4.88
N PHE A 59 -0.69 -12.43 -4.43
CA PHE A 59 -1.75 -12.01 -3.50
C PHE A 59 -3.11 -11.88 -4.17
N MET A 60 -3.24 -11.19 -5.31
CA MET A 60 -4.53 -11.05 -5.99
C MET A 60 -4.98 -12.34 -6.66
N ALA A 61 -4.05 -13.08 -7.28
CA ALA A 61 -4.37 -14.36 -7.92
C ALA A 61 -4.91 -15.41 -6.93
N ARG A 62 -4.53 -15.34 -5.64
CA ARG A 62 -4.97 -16.25 -4.59
C ARG A 62 -5.18 -15.51 -3.26
N MET A 63 -6.21 -14.69 -3.18
CA MET A 63 -6.44 -13.77 -2.04
C MET A 63 -6.58 -14.49 -0.68
N GLU A 64 -7.17 -15.68 -0.65
CA GLU A 64 -7.35 -16.45 0.60
C GLU A 64 -6.09 -17.20 1.05
N LYS A 65 -5.13 -17.43 0.13
CA LYS A 65 -3.92 -18.18 0.42
C LYS A 65 -2.95 -17.33 1.22
N ALA A 66 -2.50 -17.86 2.36
CA ALA A 66 -1.35 -17.32 3.06
C ALA A 66 -0.04 -17.77 2.43
N TRP A 67 0.77 -16.78 2.07
CA TRP A 67 2.08 -16.96 1.49
C TRP A 67 3.17 -16.78 2.53
N VAL A 68 4.05 -17.78 2.62
CA VAL A 68 5.26 -17.72 3.44
C VAL A 68 6.36 -17.00 2.65
N VAL A 69 7.17 -16.20 3.34
CA VAL A 69 8.15 -15.29 2.70
C VAL A 69 9.25 -16.06 1.96
N GLU A 70 9.68 -17.18 2.52
CA GLU A 70 10.60 -18.13 1.89
C GLU A 70 10.12 -18.56 0.49
N ASP A 71 8.86 -18.95 0.39
CA ASP A 71 8.27 -19.46 -0.84
C ASP A 71 8.13 -18.34 -1.88
N LEU A 72 7.71 -17.15 -1.42
CA LEU A 72 7.65 -15.96 -2.26
C LEU A 72 9.03 -15.57 -2.80
N ALA A 73 10.06 -15.58 -1.96
CA ALA A 73 11.43 -15.25 -2.38
C ALA A 73 11.93 -16.22 -3.45
N THR A 74 11.63 -17.51 -3.27
CA THR A 74 11.99 -18.57 -4.22
C THR A 74 11.24 -18.40 -5.54
N SER A 75 9.91 -18.25 -5.49
CA SER A 75 9.04 -18.07 -6.65
C SER A 75 9.37 -16.81 -7.46
N LEU A 76 9.71 -15.71 -6.77
CA LEU A 76 10.02 -14.42 -7.40
C LEU A 76 11.49 -14.28 -7.81
N GLY A 77 12.34 -15.27 -7.53
CA GLY A 77 13.77 -15.20 -7.82
C GLY A 77 14.47 -14.02 -7.14
N THR A 78 14.12 -13.70 -5.90
CA THR A 78 14.64 -12.54 -5.17
C THR A 78 14.97 -12.85 -3.71
N THR A 79 15.49 -11.87 -2.96
CA THR A 79 15.83 -12.08 -1.54
C THR A 79 14.59 -11.95 -0.64
N LYS A 80 14.61 -12.63 0.52
CA LYS A 80 13.59 -12.44 1.56
C LYS A 80 13.48 -10.97 2.00
N ALA A 81 14.59 -10.24 2.05
CA ALA A 81 14.61 -8.83 2.41
C ALA A 81 13.81 -7.98 1.39
N THR A 82 13.99 -8.25 0.09
CA THR A 82 13.21 -7.61 -0.99
C THR A 82 11.71 -7.90 -0.82
N VAL A 83 11.33 -9.15 -0.56
CA VAL A 83 9.94 -9.55 -0.32
C VAL A 83 9.37 -8.84 0.91
N TYR A 84 10.08 -8.87 2.04
CA TYR A 84 9.66 -8.19 3.26
C TYR A 84 9.43 -6.70 3.02
N ARG A 85 10.30 -6.00 2.27
CA ARG A 85 10.10 -4.57 1.92
C ARG A 85 8.72 -4.34 1.27
N HIS A 86 8.32 -5.19 0.34
CA HIS A 86 7.04 -5.04 -0.35
C HIS A 86 5.84 -5.48 0.50
N ILE A 87 5.95 -6.58 1.26
CA ILE A 87 4.93 -6.99 2.25
C ILE A 87 4.70 -5.86 3.24
N ASN A 88 5.77 -5.26 3.70
CA ASN A 88 5.75 -4.17 4.67
C ASN A 88 5.06 -2.91 4.13
N LYS A 89 5.25 -2.57 2.85
CA LYS A 89 4.48 -1.49 2.19
C LYS A 89 3.00 -1.83 2.09
N LEU A 90 2.65 -3.07 1.70
CA LEU A 90 1.24 -3.53 1.63
C LEU A 90 0.58 -3.59 3.01
N LYS A 91 1.30 -4.00 4.05
CA LYS A 91 0.86 -3.88 5.45
C LYS A 91 0.70 -2.43 5.88
N GLY A 92 1.56 -1.54 5.38
CA GLY A 92 1.45 -0.10 5.58
C GLY A 92 0.18 0.50 4.98
N PHE A 93 -0.38 -0.10 3.92
CA PHE A 93 -1.71 0.24 3.41
C PHE A 93 -2.86 -0.45 4.16
N ASP A 94 -2.52 -1.31 5.11
CA ASP A 94 -3.44 -2.20 5.82
C ASP A 94 -4.14 -3.24 4.93
N LEU A 95 -3.52 -3.66 3.82
CA LEU A 95 -4.11 -4.64 2.90
C LEU A 95 -3.86 -6.09 3.28
N LEU A 96 -2.82 -6.36 4.08
CA LEU A 96 -2.42 -7.72 4.45
C LEU A 96 -2.72 -8.02 5.93
N GLU A 97 -3.16 -9.24 6.18
CA GLU A 97 -3.15 -9.87 7.50
C GLU A 97 -2.08 -10.96 7.59
N GLU A 98 -1.70 -11.26 8.83
CA GLU A 98 -0.72 -12.28 9.16
C GLU A 98 -1.44 -13.50 9.73
N MET A 99 -1.00 -14.70 9.36
CA MET A 99 -1.51 -15.93 9.94
C MET A 99 -0.45 -17.01 10.03
N ASN A 100 -0.68 -17.98 10.91
CA ASN A 100 0.19 -19.15 11.00
C ASN A 100 -0.15 -20.13 9.88
N VAL A 101 0.87 -20.54 9.13
CA VAL A 101 0.81 -21.54 8.07
C VAL A 101 1.56 -22.77 8.55
N GLU A 102 0.84 -23.88 8.66
CA GLU A 102 1.42 -25.17 8.98
C GLU A 102 2.20 -25.71 7.79
N GLN A 103 3.43 -26.16 8.04
CA GLN A 103 4.32 -26.71 7.05
C GLN A 103 4.21 -28.25 7.06
N PRO A 104 4.65 -28.94 5.99
CA PRO A 104 4.61 -30.41 5.93
C PRO A 104 5.39 -31.10 7.05
N ASP A 105 6.40 -30.43 7.62
CA ASP A 105 7.20 -30.92 8.75
C ASP A 105 6.56 -30.65 10.13
N GLY A 106 5.31 -30.15 10.16
CA GLY A 106 4.57 -29.81 11.38
C GLY A 106 4.98 -28.47 12.00
N THR A 107 5.97 -27.77 11.43
CA THR A 107 6.35 -26.44 11.93
C THR A 107 5.32 -25.39 11.50
N LYS A 108 5.15 -24.33 12.31
CA LYS A 108 4.31 -23.19 11.98
C LYS A 108 5.18 -22.04 11.52
N LYS A 109 4.92 -21.54 10.32
CA LYS A 109 5.56 -20.34 9.78
C LYS A 109 4.56 -19.20 9.67
N LYS A 110 5.08 -17.98 9.66
CA LYS A 110 4.27 -16.79 9.44
C LYS A 110 4.00 -16.62 7.95
N GLY A 111 2.72 -16.62 7.58
CA GLY A 111 2.25 -16.30 6.25
C GLY A 111 1.48 -15.00 6.21
N TYR A 112 1.32 -14.46 5.01
CA TYR A 112 0.60 -13.21 4.74
C TYR A 112 -0.43 -13.46 3.65
N ARG A 113 -1.59 -12.82 3.76
CA ARG A 113 -2.63 -12.83 2.70
C ARG A 113 -3.39 -11.52 2.67
N ILE A 114 -4.17 -11.30 1.61
CA ILE A 114 -5.11 -10.19 1.55
C ILE A 114 -6.09 -10.32 2.72
N ARG A 115 -6.32 -9.24 3.46
CA ARG A 115 -7.28 -9.24 4.59
C ARG A 115 -8.62 -9.82 4.14
N TYR A 116 -9.15 -10.75 4.92
CA TYR A 116 -10.41 -11.43 4.63
C TYR A 116 -10.49 -12.17 3.28
N GLY A 117 -9.36 -12.39 2.59
CA GLY A 117 -9.35 -12.94 1.24
C GLY A 117 -10.11 -12.09 0.20
N ASN A 118 -10.30 -10.80 0.46
CA ASN A 118 -11.12 -9.93 -0.38
C ASN A 118 -10.54 -8.51 -0.42
N LEU A 119 -10.09 -8.08 -1.61
CA LEU A 119 -9.42 -6.79 -1.77
C LEU A 119 -10.32 -5.59 -1.43
N SER A 120 -11.62 -5.65 -1.75
CA SER A 120 -12.57 -4.58 -1.42
C SER A 120 -12.76 -4.45 0.08
N LYS A 121 -12.92 -5.56 0.81
CA LYS A 121 -12.99 -5.54 2.28
C LYS A 121 -11.69 -5.05 2.91
N ALA A 122 -10.55 -5.44 2.36
CA ALA A 122 -9.24 -4.94 2.80
C ALA A 122 -9.13 -3.41 2.59
N TRP A 123 -9.61 -2.91 1.44
CA TRP A 123 -9.54 -1.49 1.09
C TRP A 123 -10.34 -0.58 2.05
N ASN A 124 -11.43 -1.07 2.64
CA ASN A 124 -12.18 -0.33 3.66
C ASN A 124 -11.28 0.10 4.85
N PHE A 125 -10.25 -0.68 5.19
CA PHE A 125 -9.30 -0.32 6.24
C PHE A 125 -8.35 0.78 5.79
N THR A 126 -7.88 0.73 4.54
CA THR A 126 -7.10 1.80 3.92
C THR A 126 -7.88 3.12 3.97
N GLU A 127 -9.16 3.10 3.60
CA GLU A 127 -10.05 4.28 3.63
C GLU A 127 -10.23 4.82 5.05
N ALA A 128 -10.50 3.94 6.03
CA ALA A 128 -10.62 4.35 7.43
C ALA A 128 -9.33 5.02 7.95
N HIS A 129 -8.16 4.49 7.59
CA HIS A 129 -6.88 5.10 7.94
C HIS A 129 -6.71 6.50 7.32
N VAL A 130 -7.07 6.67 6.05
CA VAL A 130 -7.03 7.98 5.38
C VAL A 130 -8.00 8.97 6.05
N GLN A 131 -9.21 8.53 6.37
CA GLN A 131 -10.21 9.37 7.03
C GLN A 131 -9.69 9.90 8.36
N VAL A 132 -9.17 9.03 9.23
CA VAL A 132 -8.61 9.43 10.54
C VAL A 132 -7.43 10.40 10.38
N ALA A 133 -6.58 10.18 9.38
CA ALA A 133 -5.47 11.10 9.08
C ALA A 133 -5.99 12.48 8.64
N MET A 134 -6.99 12.53 7.76
CA MET A 134 -7.59 13.78 7.28
C MET A 134 -8.35 14.53 8.40
N GLU A 135 -9.05 13.82 9.27
CA GLU A 135 -9.67 14.41 10.46
C GLU A 135 -8.63 15.04 11.40
N SER A 136 -7.47 14.38 11.55
CA SER A 136 -6.36 14.91 12.35
C SER A 136 -5.78 16.18 11.71
N TYR A 137 -5.55 16.16 10.39
CA TYR A 137 -5.10 17.36 9.66
C TYR A 137 -6.10 18.51 9.74
N ARG A 138 -7.41 18.23 9.67
CA ARG A 138 -8.44 19.26 9.81
C ARG A 138 -8.30 20.01 11.13
N LYS A 139 -8.22 19.28 12.25
CA LYS A 139 -8.00 19.85 13.58
C LYS A 139 -6.73 20.69 13.65
N THR A 140 -5.63 20.23 13.04
CA THR A 140 -4.37 20.98 12.98
C THR A 140 -4.52 22.28 12.18
N VAL A 141 -5.19 22.25 11.02
CA VAL A 141 -5.39 23.46 10.20
C VAL A 141 -6.31 24.46 10.91
N ASP A 142 -7.35 24.00 11.61
CA ASP A 142 -8.21 24.87 12.42
C ASP A 142 -7.41 25.58 13.51
N HIS A 143 -6.56 24.82 14.23
CA HIS A 143 -5.67 25.40 15.23
C HIS A 143 -4.67 26.41 14.62
N LEU A 144 -4.10 26.11 13.45
CA LEU A 144 -3.21 27.03 12.74
C LEU A 144 -3.92 28.34 12.36
N GLN A 145 -5.17 28.26 11.91
CA GLN A 145 -5.98 29.44 11.59
C GLN A 145 -6.19 30.33 12.82
N GLU A 146 -6.52 29.75 13.97
CA GLU A 146 -6.68 30.50 15.22
C GLU A 146 -5.40 31.24 15.63
N LEU A 147 -4.25 30.57 15.52
CA LEU A 147 -2.95 31.18 15.83
C LEU A 147 -2.61 32.31 14.87
N ALA A 148 -2.89 32.13 13.57
CA ALA A 148 -2.66 33.16 12.55
C ALA A 148 -3.52 34.41 12.80
N SER A 149 -4.81 34.25 13.11
CA SER A 149 -5.71 35.36 13.43
C SER A 149 -5.23 36.15 14.66
N LYS A 150 -4.88 35.46 15.76
CA LYS A 150 -4.35 36.09 16.98
C LYS A 150 -3.06 36.87 16.72
N LYS A 151 -2.20 36.38 15.81
CA LYS A 151 -0.99 37.09 15.40
C LYS A 151 -1.32 38.38 14.64
N GLY A 152 -2.28 38.33 13.71
CA GLY A 152 -2.75 39.50 12.95
C GLY A 152 -3.30 40.61 13.84
N GLU A 153 -4.16 40.27 14.81
CA GLU A 153 -4.73 41.24 15.77
C GLU A 153 -3.66 41.94 16.63
N LYS A 154 -2.63 41.21 17.06
CA LYS A 154 -1.50 41.79 17.81
C LYS A 154 -0.70 42.78 16.97
N HIS A 155 -0.61 42.58 15.66
CA HIS A 155 0.05 43.54 14.75
C HIS A 155 -0.82 44.77 14.47
N ALA A 156 -2.14 44.61 14.40
CA ALA A 156 -3.08 45.72 14.22
C ALA A 156 -3.12 46.65 15.45
N LYS A 157 -3.06 46.12 16.68
CA LYS A 157 -3.04 46.93 17.93
C LYS A 157 -1.73 47.69 18.19
N LYS A 158 -0.67 47.43 17.41
CA LYS A 158 0.65 48.10 17.54
C LYS A 158 0.84 49.23 16.51
N ARG A 159 -0.14 49.46 15.64
CA ARG A 159 -0.20 50.59 14.69
C ARG A 159 -1.24 51.58 15.16
#